data_AF-A0A968HGH7-F1
#
_entry.id   AF-A0A968HGH7-F1
#
_cell.length_a   1.000
_cell.length_b   1.000
_cell.length_c   1.000
_cell.angle_alpha   90.00
_cell.angle_beta   90.00
_cell.angle_gamma   90.00
#
_symmetry.space_group_name_H-M   'P 1'
#
loop_
_entity.id
_entity.type
_entity.pdbx_description
1 polymer ?
#
loop_
_entity_poly.entity_id
_entity_poly.type
_entity_poly.pdbx_seq_one_letter_code
_entity_poly.pdbx_strand_id
1 'polypeptide(L)'
;MKEGELGRTYASGEIIFSEGEKGEVMYVIQAGKVNIMKNTPSGELTLATLDSGDIFGEMALFDKMPRSATAKALGNARILSIDKKKLFSTISHDPTLVFKMLETMSKRIRLLNEELSKLKKTKSALVNLCCDVDEVCSMILEEARKTVQADNGSVMLVNDDSALAITAAFGKKSEQRVLMKSGHGIAGDVLRTGRAEMVNNVSMDARFVQGKVQIRSMLCVPLKCNNNILGVINMSNTSERMFGMDDLKAISNIAMYAAIAVQNAVNLANLKNAAEEVLKHAAIVG
;
A
#
# COMPACT_ATOMS: atom_id res chain seq x y z
N MET A 1 51.09 -27.98 9.29
CA MET A 1 49.78 -27.49 9.80
C MET A 1 48.75 -28.58 9.55
N LYS A 2 47.94 -28.98 10.54
CA LYS A 2 46.85 -29.94 10.33
C LYS A 2 45.60 -29.17 9.87
N GLU A 3 45.28 -29.23 8.59
CA GLU A 3 44.18 -28.53 7.91
C GLU A 3 42.77 -29.13 8.15
N GLY A 4 42.56 -29.93 9.20
CA GLY A 4 41.37 -30.80 9.31
C GLY A 4 40.26 -30.44 10.31
N GLU A 5 40.49 -29.59 11.32
CA GLU A 5 39.66 -29.66 12.56
C GLU A 5 38.73 -28.47 12.86
N LEU A 6 38.66 -27.42 12.05
CA LEU A 6 38.01 -26.17 12.50
C LEU A 6 36.48 -26.09 12.28
N GLY A 7 35.84 -27.12 11.73
CA GLY A 7 34.40 -27.13 11.48
C GLY A 7 33.65 -28.12 12.36
N ARG A 8 32.61 -27.67 13.07
CA ARG A 8 31.66 -28.54 13.79
C ARG A 8 30.60 -29.05 12.82
N THR A 9 30.25 -30.33 12.92
CA THR A 9 29.10 -30.89 12.19
C THR A 9 27.87 -30.79 13.07
N TYR A 10 26.81 -30.21 12.54
CA TYR A 10 25.50 -30.08 13.15
C TYR A 10 24.54 -31.06 12.48
N ALA A 11 23.77 -31.79 13.28
CA ALA A 11 22.74 -32.70 12.79
C ALA A 11 21.51 -31.93 12.30
N SER A 12 20.66 -32.60 11.50
CA SER A 12 19.42 -31.99 11.02
C SER A 12 18.56 -31.46 12.17
N GLY A 13 18.22 -30.18 12.10
CA GLY A 13 17.42 -29.49 13.10
C GLY A 13 18.18 -29.03 14.34
N GLU A 14 19.48 -29.23 14.41
CA GLU A 14 20.30 -28.73 15.52
C GLU A 14 20.44 -27.19 15.44
N ILE A 15 20.29 -26.52 16.58
CA ILE A 15 20.43 -25.06 16.68
C ILE A 15 21.90 -24.71 16.78
N ILE A 16 22.33 -23.76 15.96
CA ILE A 16 23.71 -23.24 15.90
C ILE A 16 23.86 -22.04 16.84
N PHE A 17 22.86 -21.17 16.86
CA PHE A 17 22.65 -20.10 17.85
C PHE A 17 21.19 -19.66 17.83
N SER A 18 20.74 -19.05 18.92
CA SER A 18 19.38 -18.55 19.06
C SER A 18 19.29 -17.03 18.92
N GLU A 19 18.13 -16.53 18.48
CA GLU A 19 17.80 -15.11 18.52
C GLU A 19 17.98 -14.54 19.93
N GLY A 20 18.53 -13.33 20.04
CA GLY A 20 18.79 -12.66 21.32
C GLY A 20 20.06 -13.09 22.05
N GLU A 21 20.75 -14.16 21.61
CA GLU A 21 22.04 -14.52 22.17
C GLU A 21 23.13 -13.49 21.84
N LYS A 22 24.16 -13.39 22.68
CA LYS A 22 25.31 -12.54 22.36
C LYS A 22 26.15 -13.20 21.26
N GLY A 23 26.43 -12.47 20.17
CA GLY A 23 27.22 -12.99 19.05
C GLY A 23 28.67 -12.53 19.09
N GLU A 24 29.60 -13.41 19.45
CA GLU A 24 31.05 -13.10 19.47
C GLU A 24 31.84 -13.77 18.33
N VAL A 25 31.16 -14.59 17.53
CA VAL A 25 31.71 -15.31 16.37
C VAL A 25 30.75 -15.21 15.19
N MET A 26 31.29 -15.29 13.98
CA MET A 26 30.52 -15.53 12.75
C MET A 26 30.75 -16.95 12.24
N TYR A 27 29.95 -17.37 11.26
CA TYR A 27 29.97 -18.73 10.75
C TYR A 27 30.06 -18.76 9.23
N VAL A 28 30.74 -19.79 8.71
CA VAL A 28 30.82 -20.12 7.29
C VAL A 28 30.34 -21.55 7.09
N ILE A 29 29.40 -21.76 6.16
CA ILE A 29 28.90 -23.09 5.83
C ILE A 29 29.92 -23.77 4.93
N GLN A 30 30.64 -24.78 5.44
CA GLN A 30 31.58 -25.56 4.64
C GLN A 30 30.86 -26.59 3.76
N ALA A 31 29.79 -27.20 4.30
CA ALA A 31 28.94 -28.14 3.59
C ALA A 31 27.53 -28.18 4.22
N GLY A 32 26.50 -28.43 3.41
CA GLY A 32 25.10 -28.52 3.87
C GLY A 32 24.35 -27.18 3.77
N LYS A 33 23.23 -27.08 4.51
CA LYS A 33 22.32 -25.92 4.49
C LYS A 33 21.95 -25.48 5.91
N VAL A 34 21.62 -24.19 6.06
CA VAL A 34 21.19 -23.59 7.33
C VAL A 34 19.96 -22.72 7.11
N ASN A 35 18.94 -22.88 7.94
CA ASN A 35 17.79 -21.99 7.99
C ASN A 35 18.01 -20.88 9.02
N ILE A 36 17.70 -19.65 8.62
CA ILE A 36 17.65 -18.47 9.49
C ILE A 36 16.18 -18.17 9.78
N MET A 37 15.81 -18.17 11.07
CA MET A 37 14.44 -18.11 11.53
C MET A 37 14.25 -17.04 12.59
N LYS A 38 13.09 -16.39 12.61
CA LYS A 38 12.74 -15.37 13.60
C LYS A 38 11.40 -15.67 14.24
N ASN A 39 11.32 -15.45 15.55
CA ASN A 39 10.05 -15.54 16.26
C ASN A 39 9.21 -14.29 15.97
N THR A 40 8.00 -14.48 15.46
CA THR A 40 7.02 -13.42 15.25
C THR A 40 5.76 -13.70 16.07
N PRO A 41 4.91 -12.69 16.36
CA PRO A 41 3.64 -12.91 17.06
C PRO A 41 2.71 -13.92 16.36
N SER A 42 2.87 -14.10 15.04
CA SER A 42 2.13 -15.04 14.20
C SER A 42 2.80 -16.42 14.03
N GLY A 43 3.93 -16.67 14.71
CA GLY A 43 4.67 -17.93 14.67
C GLY A 43 6.13 -17.78 14.20
N GLU A 44 6.82 -18.90 14.01
CA GLU A 44 8.19 -18.93 13.47
C GLU A 44 8.20 -18.59 11.98
N LEU A 45 8.95 -17.55 11.60
CA LEU A 45 9.14 -17.13 10.22
C LEU A 45 10.54 -17.53 9.74
N THR A 46 10.64 -18.28 8.64
CA THR A 46 11.93 -18.52 7.97
C THR A 46 12.31 -17.30 7.14
N LEU A 47 13.40 -16.62 7.51
CA LEU A 47 13.93 -15.44 6.82
C LEU A 47 14.76 -15.81 5.59
N ALA A 48 15.54 -16.90 5.68
CA ALA A 48 16.37 -17.36 4.59
C ALA A 48 16.79 -18.83 4.78
N THR A 49 17.07 -19.51 3.67
CA THR A 49 17.82 -20.77 3.63
C THR A 49 19.16 -20.51 2.96
N LEU A 50 20.24 -20.82 3.66
CA LEU A 50 21.62 -20.57 3.26
C LEU A 50 22.27 -21.86 2.79
N ASP A 51 23.15 -21.75 1.81
CA ASP A 51 23.86 -22.86 1.16
C ASP A 51 25.36 -22.85 1.49
N SER A 52 26.07 -23.89 1.04
CA SER A 52 27.52 -24.00 1.25
C SER A 52 28.27 -22.82 0.62
N GLY A 53 29.23 -22.26 1.37
CA GLY A 53 29.94 -21.04 1.02
C GLY A 53 29.32 -19.76 1.59
N ASP A 54 28.07 -19.80 2.07
CA ASP A 54 27.43 -18.63 2.68
C ASP A 54 27.99 -18.33 4.08
N ILE A 55 27.95 -17.04 4.40
CA ILE A 55 28.36 -16.46 5.67
C ILE A 55 27.12 -16.03 6.45
N PHE A 56 27.08 -16.31 7.74
CA PHE A 56 25.97 -15.91 8.61
C PHE A 56 26.41 -15.65 10.06
N GLY A 57 25.56 -14.95 10.80
CA GLY A 57 25.88 -14.51 12.15
C GLY A 57 26.95 -13.40 12.18
N GLU A 58 27.19 -12.74 11.05
CA GLU A 58 28.19 -11.68 10.93
C GLU A 58 27.73 -10.38 11.60
N MET A 59 26.42 -10.11 11.61
CA MET A 59 25.85 -8.84 12.09
C MET A 59 26.29 -8.53 13.52
N ALA A 60 26.00 -9.44 14.45
CA ALA A 60 26.33 -9.31 15.87
C ALA A 60 27.84 -9.10 16.14
N LEU A 61 28.70 -9.61 15.24
CA LEU A 61 30.15 -9.44 15.34
C LEU A 61 30.57 -7.99 15.00
N PHE A 62 29.87 -7.33 14.07
CA PHE A 62 30.17 -5.98 13.60
C PHE A 62 29.44 -4.88 14.36
N ASP A 63 28.13 -5.04 14.57
CA ASP A 63 27.26 -4.02 15.18
C ASP A 63 27.17 -4.15 16.72
N LYS A 64 27.69 -5.25 17.28
CA LYS A 64 27.66 -5.60 18.72
C LYS A 64 26.25 -5.75 19.31
N MET A 65 25.24 -5.92 18.46
CA MET A 65 23.88 -6.22 18.89
C MET A 65 23.72 -7.74 19.14
N PRO A 66 22.70 -8.17 19.90
CA PRO A 66 22.35 -9.58 20.01
C PRO A 66 22.02 -10.21 18.65
N ARG A 67 22.03 -11.54 18.57
CA ARG A 67 21.63 -12.29 17.36
C ARG A 67 20.26 -11.84 16.90
N SER A 68 20.16 -11.44 15.62
CA SER A 68 18.93 -10.92 15.02
C SER A 68 17.89 -11.99 14.68
N ALA A 69 18.30 -13.26 14.70
CA ALA A 69 17.52 -14.44 14.33
C ALA A 69 18.17 -15.71 14.92
N THR A 70 17.44 -16.82 14.93
CA THR A 70 17.92 -18.18 15.24
C THR A 70 18.48 -18.84 13.97
N ALA A 71 19.59 -19.56 14.08
CA ALA A 71 20.14 -20.36 12.99
C ALA A 71 20.04 -21.86 13.30
N LYS A 72 19.48 -22.64 12.38
CA LYS A 72 19.22 -24.07 12.53
C LYS A 72 19.71 -24.86 11.32
N ALA A 73 20.42 -25.96 11.53
CA ALA A 73 20.89 -26.81 10.45
C ALA A 73 19.71 -27.48 9.72
N LEU A 74 19.73 -27.48 8.38
CA LEU A 74 18.75 -28.15 7.53
C LEU A 74 19.43 -29.36 6.88
N GLY A 75 19.20 -30.55 7.45
CA GLY A 75 20.06 -31.71 7.19
C GLY A 75 21.40 -31.60 7.94
N ASN A 76 22.33 -32.51 7.63
CA ASN A 76 23.68 -32.45 8.20
C ASN A 76 24.47 -31.28 7.59
N ALA A 77 24.98 -30.40 8.44
CA ALA A 77 25.72 -29.22 8.01
C ALA A 77 27.08 -29.13 8.73
N ARG A 78 28.16 -28.92 7.98
CA ARG A 78 29.50 -28.67 8.51
C ARG A 78 29.77 -27.17 8.51
N ILE A 79 30.03 -26.62 9.68
CA ILE A 79 30.06 -25.16 9.89
C ILE A 79 31.35 -24.77 10.60
N LEU A 80 32.06 -23.81 10.02
CA LEU A 80 33.28 -23.20 10.56
C LEU A 80 32.89 -21.97 11.38
N SER A 81 33.33 -21.91 12.63
CA SER A 81 33.20 -20.72 13.48
C SER A 81 34.47 -19.85 13.41
N ILE A 82 34.29 -18.55 13.22
CA ILE A 82 35.36 -17.56 13.10
C ILE A 82 35.10 -16.44 14.12
N ASP A 83 36.00 -16.30 15.09
CA ASP A 83 35.99 -15.20 16.04
C ASP A 83 36.58 -13.91 15.43
N LYS A 84 36.42 -12.79 16.14
CA LYS A 84 36.90 -11.48 15.70
C LYS A 84 38.42 -11.47 15.42
N LYS A 85 39.25 -12.06 16.28
CA LYS A 85 40.72 -12.05 16.12
C LYS A 85 41.11 -12.85 14.88
N LYS A 86 40.50 -14.02 14.71
CA LYS A 86 40.70 -14.89 13.56
C LYS A 86 40.27 -14.21 12.28
N LEU A 87 39.11 -13.55 12.28
CA LEU A 87 38.64 -12.74 11.15
C LEU A 87 39.66 -11.67 10.76
N PHE A 88 40.14 -10.85 11.70
CA PHE A 88 41.16 -9.84 11.41
C PHE A 88 42.45 -10.45 10.84
N SER A 89 42.93 -11.55 11.43
CA SER A 89 44.12 -12.24 10.92
C SER A 89 43.93 -12.79 9.51
N THR A 90 42.74 -13.34 9.20
CA THR A 90 42.42 -13.86 7.88
C THR A 90 42.29 -12.73 6.85
N ILE A 91 41.65 -11.60 7.20
CA ILE A 91 41.55 -10.44 6.31
C ILE A 91 42.94 -9.90 5.94
N SER A 92 43.87 -9.86 6.89
CA SER A 92 45.24 -9.38 6.63
C SER A 92 46.05 -10.31 5.73
N HIS A 93 45.72 -11.61 5.67
CA HIS A 93 46.45 -12.58 4.86
C HIS A 93 45.74 -12.91 3.54
N ASP A 94 44.41 -12.84 3.49
CA ASP A 94 43.57 -13.16 2.34
C ASP A 94 42.36 -12.22 2.27
N PRO A 95 42.41 -11.17 1.42
CA PRO A 95 41.33 -10.23 1.22
C PRO A 95 40.08 -10.82 0.54
N THR A 96 40.15 -12.03 -0.04
CA THR A 96 39.02 -12.60 -0.81
C THR A 96 37.78 -12.82 0.06
N LEU A 97 37.98 -13.12 1.36
CA LEU A 97 36.90 -13.27 2.33
C LEU A 97 36.09 -11.96 2.47
N VAL A 98 36.76 -10.79 2.48
CA VAL A 98 36.10 -9.49 2.57
C VAL A 98 35.23 -9.23 1.34
N PHE A 99 35.76 -9.52 0.15
CA PHE A 99 34.99 -9.37 -1.09
C PHE A 99 33.75 -10.27 -1.10
N LYS A 100 33.86 -11.50 -0.60
CA LYS A 100 32.71 -12.40 -0.49
C LYS A 100 31.66 -11.90 0.50
N MET A 101 32.08 -11.30 1.62
CA MET A 101 31.18 -10.66 2.57
C MET A 101 30.45 -9.46 1.93
N LEU A 102 31.18 -8.58 1.23
CA LEU A 102 30.59 -7.44 0.52
C LEU A 102 29.59 -7.88 -0.55
N GLU A 103 29.92 -8.91 -1.32
CA GLU A 103 29.02 -9.49 -2.33
C GLU A 103 27.73 -10.01 -1.70
N THR A 104 27.84 -10.75 -0.58
CA THR A 104 26.72 -11.33 0.16
C THR A 104 25.83 -10.24 0.76
N MET A 105 26.42 -9.24 1.41
CA MET A 105 25.69 -8.09 1.97
C MET A 105 25.01 -7.28 0.87
N SER A 106 25.67 -7.05 -0.26
CA SER A 106 25.09 -6.34 -1.41
C SER A 106 23.87 -7.07 -1.98
N LYS A 107 23.93 -8.40 -2.09
CA LYS A 107 22.79 -9.24 -2.48
C LYS A 107 21.65 -9.16 -1.46
N ARG A 108 21.95 -9.28 -0.16
CA ARG A 108 20.96 -9.14 0.93
C ARG A 108 20.28 -7.77 0.90
N ILE A 109 21.04 -6.68 0.72
CA ILE A 109 20.50 -5.31 0.60
C ILE A 109 19.55 -5.18 -0.59
N ARG A 110 19.90 -5.74 -1.76
CA ARG A 110 19.02 -5.71 -2.94
C ARG A 110 17.71 -6.47 -2.68
N LEU A 111 17.79 -7.67 -2.12
CA LEU A 111 16.60 -8.47 -1.78
C LEU A 111 15.72 -7.76 -0.74
N LEU A 112 16.32 -7.19 0.31
CA LEU A 112 15.62 -6.37 1.30
C LEU A 112 14.94 -5.17 0.65
N ASN A 113 15.62 -4.45 -0.25
CA ASN A 113 15.04 -3.31 -0.96
C ASN A 113 13.87 -3.70 -1.88
N GLU A 114 13.95 -4.86 -2.53
CA GLU A 114 12.86 -5.40 -3.35
C GLU A 114 11.66 -5.83 -2.49
N GLU A 115 11.89 -6.49 -1.37
CA GLU A 115 10.83 -6.82 -0.39
C GLU A 115 10.22 -5.56 0.22
N LEU A 116 11.04 -4.57 0.58
CA LEU A 116 10.59 -3.28 1.09
C LEU A 116 9.79 -2.52 0.02
N SER A 117 10.17 -2.61 -1.26
CA SER A 117 9.41 -2.09 -2.40
C SER A 117 8.03 -2.77 -2.53
N LYS A 118 7.98 -4.10 -2.43
CA LYS A 118 6.72 -4.86 -2.42
C LYS A 118 5.85 -4.47 -1.22
N LEU A 119 6.42 -4.44 -0.02
CA LEU A 119 5.74 -3.98 1.20
C LEU A 119 5.31 -2.52 1.11
N LYS A 120 6.05 -1.63 0.44
CA LYS A 120 5.63 -0.26 0.17
C LYS A 120 4.42 -0.20 -0.76
N LYS A 121 4.32 -1.08 -1.77
CA LYS A 121 3.11 -1.19 -2.60
C LYS A 121 1.92 -1.69 -1.79
N THR A 122 2.11 -2.69 -0.93
CA THR A 122 1.06 -3.20 -0.02
C THR A 122 0.69 -2.17 1.06
N LYS A 123 1.67 -1.44 1.58
CA LYS A 123 1.48 -0.30 2.48
C LYS A 123 0.83 0.87 1.74
N SER A 124 1.03 1.06 0.43
CA SER A 124 0.25 2.02 -0.37
C SER A 124 -1.23 1.59 -0.43
N ALA A 125 -1.51 0.29 -0.51
CA ALA A 125 -2.89 -0.21 -0.41
C ALA A 125 -3.49 -0.03 1.00
N LEU A 126 -2.67 0.04 2.05
CA LEU A 126 -3.09 0.33 3.44
C LEU A 126 -3.02 1.83 3.80
N VAL A 127 -2.19 2.62 3.12
CA VAL A 127 -2.07 4.09 3.21
C VAL A 127 -3.13 4.75 2.33
N ASN A 128 -3.76 4.02 1.41
CA ASN A 128 -5.08 4.38 0.89
C ASN A 128 -6.17 4.54 1.98
N LEU A 129 -5.88 4.12 3.22
CA LEU A 129 -6.71 4.41 4.39
C LEU A 129 -6.38 5.75 5.07
N CYS A 130 -5.39 6.51 4.55
CA CYS A 130 -4.91 7.80 5.05
C CYS A 130 -4.96 8.90 3.98
N CYS A 131 -5.86 8.76 3.01
CA CYS A 131 -5.96 9.69 1.90
C CYS A 131 -6.73 10.95 2.28
N ASP A 132 -6.26 12.07 1.75
CA ASP A 132 -7.09 13.26 1.57
C ASP A 132 -8.32 12.86 0.73
N VAL A 133 -9.49 13.42 1.07
CA VAL A 133 -10.76 13.13 0.40
C VAL A 133 -10.64 13.40 -1.11
N ASP A 134 -9.89 14.43 -1.48
CA ASP A 134 -9.60 14.81 -2.87
C ASP A 134 -8.80 13.73 -3.62
N GLU A 135 -7.85 13.09 -2.95
CA GLU A 135 -7.01 12.04 -3.53
C GLU A 135 -7.81 10.75 -3.75
N VAL A 136 -8.64 10.35 -2.78
CA VAL A 136 -9.55 9.21 -2.93
C VAL A 136 -10.50 9.42 -4.10
N CYS A 137 -11.11 10.61 -4.20
CA CYS A 137 -12.02 10.94 -5.29
C CYS A 137 -11.32 10.91 -6.65
N SER A 138 -10.06 11.39 -6.72
CA SER A 138 -9.26 11.35 -7.94
C SER A 138 -8.94 9.92 -8.37
N MET A 139 -8.61 9.03 -7.43
CA MET A 139 -8.36 7.61 -7.72
C MET A 139 -9.62 6.88 -8.20
N ILE A 140 -10.77 7.10 -7.54
CA ILE A 140 -12.07 6.54 -7.95
C ILE A 140 -12.40 6.97 -9.38
N LEU A 141 -12.22 8.26 -9.67
CA LEU A 141 -12.57 8.82 -10.96
C LEU A 141 -11.67 8.28 -12.07
N GLU A 142 -10.38 8.08 -11.79
CA GLU A 142 -9.45 7.48 -12.74
C GLU A 142 -9.78 6.01 -13.04
N GLU A 143 -10.26 5.26 -12.04
CA GLU A 143 -10.75 3.90 -12.25
C GLU A 143 -12.04 3.87 -13.08
N ALA A 144 -12.98 4.78 -12.79
CA ALA A 144 -14.20 4.95 -13.58
C ALA A 144 -13.88 5.25 -15.06
N ARG A 145 -12.89 6.13 -15.31
CA ARG A 145 -12.43 6.50 -16.66
C ARG A 145 -11.85 5.33 -17.46
N LYS A 146 -11.16 4.40 -16.79
CA LYS A 146 -10.59 3.20 -17.42
C LYS A 146 -11.66 2.15 -17.72
N THR A 147 -12.72 2.13 -16.93
CA THR A 147 -13.77 1.11 -16.99
C THR A 147 -14.87 1.47 -17.99
N VAL A 148 -15.28 2.74 -18.01
CA VAL A 148 -16.31 3.25 -18.92
C VAL A 148 -15.74 4.37 -19.75
N GLN A 149 -15.86 4.23 -21.07
CA GLN A 149 -15.43 5.25 -22.01
C GLN A 149 -16.35 6.48 -21.88
N ALA A 150 -15.83 7.60 -21.37
CA ALA A 150 -16.58 8.85 -21.30
C ALA A 150 -15.71 10.06 -21.66
N ASP A 151 -16.31 11.09 -22.26
CA ASP A 151 -15.61 12.33 -22.60
C ASP A 151 -15.26 13.16 -21.35
N ASN A 152 -16.15 13.14 -20.36
CA ASN A 152 -15.98 13.88 -19.10
C ASN A 152 -16.52 13.05 -17.93
N GLY A 153 -15.98 13.31 -16.75
CA GLY A 153 -16.47 12.70 -15.52
C GLY A 153 -16.16 13.54 -14.30
N SER A 154 -16.96 13.36 -13.25
CA SER A 154 -16.74 14.01 -11.96
C SER A 154 -17.22 13.16 -10.79
N VAL A 155 -16.54 13.31 -9.67
CA VAL A 155 -17.02 12.90 -8.35
C VAL A 155 -17.46 14.16 -7.62
N MET A 156 -18.69 14.15 -7.13
CA MET A 156 -19.25 15.24 -6.33
C MET A 156 -19.62 14.71 -4.95
N LEU A 157 -19.13 15.36 -3.88
CA LEU A 157 -19.48 15.02 -2.51
C LEU A 157 -20.42 16.04 -1.90
N VAL A 158 -21.21 15.62 -0.93
CA VAL A 158 -22.07 16.51 -0.14
C VAL A 158 -21.21 17.35 0.79
N ASN A 159 -21.37 18.66 0.72
CA ASN A 159 -20.73 19.62 1.63
C ASN A 159 -21.62 19.93 2.86
N ASP A 160 -21.13 20.79 3.75
CA ASP A 160 -21.84 21.19 4.98
C ASP A 160 -23.21 21.85 4.70
N ASP A 161 -23.37 22.50 3.54
CA ASP A 161 -24.63 23.12 3.10
C ASP A 161 -25.63 22.12 2.49
N SER A 162 -25.39 20.81 2.62
CA SER A 162 -26.18 19.75 1.97
C SER A 162 -26.27 19.88 0.44
N ALA A 163 -25.21 20.42 -0.17
CA ALA A 163 -25.08 20.59 -1.61
C ALA A 163 -23.91 19.75 -2.16
N LEU A 164 -24.07 19.26 -3.39
CA LEU A 164 -23.01 18.60 -4.13
C LEU A 164 -21.96 19.62 -4.57
N ALA A 165 -20.72 19.36 -4.20
CA ALA A 165 -19.54 20.09 -4.66
C ALA A 165 -18.60 19.13 -5.42
N ILE A 166 -18.03 19.60 -6.52
CA ILE A 166 -17.05 18.83 -7.29
C ILE A 166 -15.77 18.66 -6.47
N THR A 167 -15.39 17.41 -6.24
CA THR A 167 -14.18 17.02 -5.51
C THR A 167 -13.09 16.52 -6.47
N ALA A 168 -13.48 15.82 -7.54
CA ALA A 168 -12.57 15.41 -8.61
C ALA A 168 -13.27 15.51 -9.98
N ALA A 169 -12.53 15.83 -11.03
CA ALA A 169 -13.06 15.90 -12.40
C ALA A 169 -12.00 15.63 -13.48
N PHE A 170 -12.43 15.11 -14.63
CA PHE A 170 -11.67 15.07 -15.88
C PHE A 170 -12.55 15.49 -17.07
N GLY A 171 -11.91 15.83 -18.19
CA GLY A 171 -12.58 16.28 -19.42
C GLY A 171 -12.32 17.75 -19.71
N LYS A 172 -13.08 18.36 -20.63
CA LYS A 172 -12.92 19.78 -20.96
C LYS A 172 -13.23 20.62 -19.72
N LYS A 173 -12.19 21.30 -19.21
CA LYS A 173 -12.16 22.13 -17.99
C LYS A 173 -13.50 22.79 -17.65
N SER A 174 -14.24 22.17 -16.73
CA SER A 174 -15.20 22.87 -15.89
C SER A 174 -14.44 23.45 -14.70
N GLU A 175 -13.74 24.58 -14.89
CA GLU A 175 -13.01 25.29 -13.82
C GLU A 175 -13.95 25.93 -12.77
N GLN A 176 -15.25 25.67 -12.80
CA GLN A 176 -16.20 26.18 -11.82
C GLN A 176 -16.62 25.09 -10.84
N ARG A 177 -16.52 25.43 -9.55
CA ARG A 177 -17.21 24.76 -8.45
C ARG A 177 -18.72 24.86 -8.71
N VAL A 178 -19.27 23.88 -9.41
CA VAL A 178 -20.72 23.73 -9.54
C VAL A 178 -21.21 23.28 -8.16
N LEU A 179 -22.00 24.12 -7.51
CA LEU A 179 -22.69 23.79 -6.27
C LEU A 179 -24.14 23.41 -6.62
N MET A 180 -24.50 22.14 -6.46
CA MET A 180 -25.86 21.66 -6.78
C MET A 180 -26.58 21.21 -5.51
N LYS A 181 -27.71 21.86 -5.20
CA LYS A 181 -28.56 21.44 -4.07
C LYS A 181 -29.29 20.13 -4.38
N SER A 182 -29.64 19.39 -3.33
CA SER A 182 -30.49 18.21 -3.44
C SER A 182 -31.77 18.50 -4.23
N GLY A 183 -32.12 17.60 -5.15
CA GLY A 183 -33.27 17.69 -6.04
C GLY A 183 -33.20 18.71 -7.17
N HIS A 184 -32.10 19.44 -7.33
CA HIS A 184 -31.86 20.28 -8.50
C HIS A 184 -30.92 19.57 -9.46
N GLY A 185 -31.27 19.50 -10.75
CA GLY A 185 -30.49 18.76 -11.73
C GLY A 185 -30.63 17.24 -11.60
N ILE A 186 -30.17 16.50 -12.62
CA ILE A 186 -30.13 15.03 -12.59
C ILE A 186 -29.32 14.53 -11.37
N ALA A 187 -28.13 15.10 -11.14
CA ALA A 187 -27.29 14.72 -10.00
C ALA A 187 -27.93 15.00 -8.63
N GLY A 188 -28.66 16.10 -8.49
CA GLY A 188 -29.41 16.38 -7.26
C GLY A 188 -30.60 15.44 -7.07
N ASP A 189 -31.22 14.99 -8.15
CA ASP A 189 -32.30 13.99 -8.11
C ASP A 189 -31.78 12.62 -7.66
N VAL A 190 -30.63 12.20 -8.19
CA VAL A 190 -29.93 10.98 -7.77
C VAL A 190 -29.49 11.06 -6.31
N LEU A 191 -28.99 12.22 -5.86
CA LEU A 191 -28.70 12.45 -4.43
C LEU A 191 -29.94 12.28 -3.55
N ARG A 192 -31.11 12.77 -4.01
CA ARG A 192 -32.36 12.68 -3.25
C ARG A 192 -32.95 11.27 -3.23
N THR A 193 -32.93 10.58 -4.36
CA THR A 193 -33.59 9.27 -4.52
C THR A 193 -32.69 8.09 -4.19
N GLY A 194 -31.37 8.26 -4.26
CA GLY A 194 -30.38 7.19 -4.14
C GLY A 194 -30.45 6.17 -5.26
N ARG A 195 -31.04 6.50 -6.41
CA ARG A 195 -31.16 5.61 -7.57
C ARG A 195 -30.21 6.05 -8.66
N ALA A 196 -29.45 5.11 -9.22
CA ALA A 196 -28.60 5.38 -10.35
C ALA A 196 -29.44 5.65 -11.61
N GLU A 197 -29.02 6.61 -12.42
CA GLU A 197 -29.74 7.06 -13.60
C GLU A 197 -28.84 7.12 -14.84
N MET A 198 -29.40 6.70 -15.98
CA MET A 198 -28.76 6.72 -17.29
C MET A 198 -29.63 7.52 -18.24
N VAL A 199 -29.13 8.68 -18.66
CA VAL A 199 -29.85 9.64 -19.50
C VAL A 199 -29.11 9.77 -20.82
N ASN A 200 -29.59 9.09 -21.85
CA ASN A 200 -28.94 9.08 -23.17
C ASN A 200 -29.25 10.31 -24.03
N ASN A 201 -30.23 11.12 -23.63
CA ASN A 201 -30.51 12.41 -24.23
C ASN A 201 -30.87 13.44 -23.15
N VAL A 202 -29.87 14.20 -22.71
CA VAL A 202 -30.03 15.16 -21.61
C VAL A 202 -30.87 16.37 -22.00
N SER A 203 -30.93 16.76 -23.28
CA SER A 203 -31.73 17.92 -23.71
C SER A 203 -33.23 17.66 -23.64
N MET A 204 -33.63 16.39 -23.56
CA MET A 204 -35.01 15.96 -23.40
C MET A 204 -35.40 15.72 -21.93
N ASP A 205 -34.45 15.76 -20.98
CA ASP A 205 -34.73 15.61 -19.56
C ASP A 205 -35.01 16.99 -18.94
N ALA A 206 -36.23 17.20 -18.45
CA ALA A 206 -36.65 18.48 -17.86
C ALA A 206 -35.84 18.88 -16.61
N ARG A 207 -35.18 17.92 -15.95
CA ARG A 207 -34.30 18.18 -14.80
C ARG A 207 -32.92 18.63 -15.26
N PHE A 208 -32.54 18.47 -16.53
CA PHE A 208 -31.18 18.78 -16.98
C PHE A 208 -30.87 20.27 -16.85
N VAL A 209 -29.77 20.57 -16.14
CA VAL A 209 -29.25 21.93 -16.01
C VAL A 209 -28.06 22.08 -16.94
N GLN A 210 -28.22 22.90 -17.98
CA GLN A 210 -27.19 23.11 -18.99
C GLN A 210 -25.98 23.82 -18.37
N GLY A 211 -24.85 23.11 -18.31
CA GLY A 211 -23.56 23.67 -17.95
C GLY A 211 -22.86 24.34 -19.14
N LYS A 212 -21.63 24.83 -18.91
CA LYS A 212 -20.76 25.40 -19.97
C LYS A 212 -20.39 24.38 -21.05
N VAL A 213 -20.28 23.11 -20.68
CA VAL A 213 -20.02 22.01 -21.61
C VAL A 213 -21.36 21.44 -22.07
N GLN A 214 -21.61 21.47 -23.38
CA GLN A 214 -22.77 20.81 -23.97
C GLN A 214 -22.54 19.30 -24.04
N ILE A 215 -23.11 18.59 -23.08
CA ILE A 215 -23.15 17.13 -23.07
C ILE A 215 -24.46 16.63 -23.72
N ARG A 216 -24.42 15.43 -24.29
CA ARG A 216 -25.56 14.77 -24.95
C ARG A 216 -26.11 13.62 -24.11
N SER A 217 -25.23 12.85 -23.49
CA SER A 217 -25.59 11.73 -22.62
C SER A 217 -24.88 11.84 -21.26
N MET A 218 -25.52 11.29 -20.23
CA MET A 218 -25.05 11.31 -18.85
C MET A 218 -25.39 10.02 -18.12
N LEU A 219 -24.47 9.55 -17.29
CA LEU A 219 -24.65 8.48 -16.33
C LEU A 219 -24.37 9.07 -14.95
N CYS A 220 -25.30 8.93 -14.01
CA CYS A 220 -25.18 9.46 -12.66
C CYS A 220 -25.47 8.36 -11.65
N VAL A 221 -24.53 8.10 -10.75
CA VAL A 221 -24.58 6.98 -9.80
C VAL A 221 -24.30 7.48 -8.39
N PRO A 222 -25.11 7.11 -7.38
CA PRO A 222 -24.91 7.57 -6.01
C PRO A 222 -23.74 6.84 -5.32
N LEU A 223 -22.98 7.59 -4.53
CA LEU A 223 -22.02 7.05 -3.56
C LEU A 223 -22.77 6.74 -2.26
N LYS A 224 -23.34 5.53 -2.17
CA LYS A 224 -24.14 5.10 -1.02
C LYS A 224 -23.31 4.28 -0.05
N CYS A 225 -23.20 4.73 1.20
CA CYS A 225 -22.61 3.97 2.30
C CYS A 225 -23.64 3.84 3.43
N ASN A 226 -23.98 2.60 3.81
CA ASN A 226 -25.07 2.32 4.75
C ASN A 226 -26.40 2.98 4.30
N ASN A 227 -27.00 3.80 5.16
CA ASN A 227 -28.23 4.55 4.88
C ASN A 227 -27.98 5.97 4.35
N ASN A 228 -26.72 6.38 4.17
CA ASN A 228 -26.36 7.75 3.78
C ASN A 228 -25.82 7.79 2.35
N ILE A 229 -26.16 8.84 1.61
CA ILE A 229 -25.61 9.12 0.29
C ILE A 229 -24.59 10.23 0.47
N LEU A 230 -23.32 9.90 0.23
CA LEU A 230 -22.18 10.78 0.46
C LEU A 230 -21.92 11.71 -0.73
N GLY A 231 -22.48 11.39 -1.89
CA GLY A 231 -22.20 12.08 -3.14
C GLY A 231 -22.67 11.30 -4.36
N VAL A 232 -22.16 11.67 -5.52
CA VAL A 232 -22.45 11.03 -6.80
C VAL A 232 -21.20 10.94 -7.68
N ILE A 233 -21.16 9.94 -8.56
CA ILE A 233 -20.25 9.83 -9.71
C ILE A 233 -21.04 10.18 -10.96
N ASN A 234 -20.52 11.11 -11.76
CA ASN A 234 -21.07 11.49 -13.05
C ASN A 234 -20.12 11.11 -14.17
N MET A 235 -20.63 10.48 -15.23
CA MET A 235 -19.92 10.27 -16.49
C MET A 235 -20.78 10.87 -17.61
N SER A 236 -20.16 11.54 -18.59
CA SER A 236 -20.92 12.20 -19.66
C SER A 236 -20.17 12.24 -20.98
N ASN A 237 -20.93 12.27 -22.08
CA ASN A 237 -20.39 12.40 -23.43
C ASN A 237 -20.88 13.67 -24.11
N THR A 238 -19.97 14.36 -24.77
CA THR A 238 -20.25 15.40 -25.76
C THR A 238 -20.50 14.79 -27.15
N SER A 239 -19.93 13.61 -27.40
CA SER A 239 -20.14 12.80 -28.59
C SER A 239 -21.52 12.12 -28.63
N GLU A 240 -21.82 11.44 -29.74
CA GLU A 240 -23.05 10.64 -29.92
C GLU A 240 -23.05 9.32 -29.15
N ARG A 241 -21.98 9.03 -28.40
CA ARG A 241 -21.90 7.84 -27.55
C ARG A 241 -23.01 7.85 -26.50
N MET A 242 -23.83 6.81 -26.53
CA MET A 242 -24.82 6.52 -25.49
C MET A 242 -24.24 5.57 -24.45
N PHE A 243 -24.75 5.64 -23.22
CA PHE A 243 -24.43 4.68 -22.18
C PHE A 243 -25.34 3.45 -22.29
N GLY A 244 -24.77 2.28 -22.01
CA GLY A 244 -25.47 1.01 -21.93
C GLY A 244 -25.66 0.52 -20.50
N MET A 245 -26.42 -0.57 -20.35
CA MET A 245 -26.62 -1.20 -19.03
C MET A 245 -25.31 -1.73 -18.42
N ASP A 246 -24.34 -2.12 -19.23
CA ASP A 246 -23.04 -2.59 -18.74
C ASP A 246 -22.20 -1.43 -18.19
N ASP A 247 -22.28 -0.24 -18.81
CA ASP A 247 -21.67 0.99 -18.27
C ASP A 247 -22.28 1.33 -16.90
N LEU A 248 -23.62 1.28 -16.80
CA LEU A 248 -24.35 1.53 -15.56
C LEU A 248 -23.95 0.56 -14.46
N LYS A 249 -23.89 -0.75 -14.75
CA LYS A 249 -23.46 -1.77 -13.79
C LYS A 249 -22.01 -1.56 -13.37
N ALA A 250 -21.12 -1.27 -14.31
CA ALA A 250 -19.71 -1.07 -14.02
C ALA A 250 -19.48 0.12 -13.08
N ILE A 251 -20.08 1.28 -13.37
CA ILE A 251 -19.96 2.46 -12.50
C ILE A 251 -20.69 2.24 -11.18
N SER A 252 -21.83 1.53 -11.15
CA SER A 252 -22.51 1.18 -9.91
C SER A 252 -21.64 0.33 -8.97
N ASN A 253 -20.90 -0.62 -9.52
CA ASN A 253 -19.96 -1.43 -8.74
C ASN A 253 -18.81 -0.58 -8.19
N ILE A 254 -18.22 0.28 -9.03
CA ILE A 254 -17.18 1.21 -8.59
C ILE A 254 -17.71 2.13 -7.48
N ALA A 255 -18.92 2.69 -7.65
CA ALA A 255 -19.55 3.59 -6.69
C ALA A 255 -19.78 2.92 -5.32
N MET A 256 -20.10 1.63 -5.29
CA MET A 256 -20.30 0.87 -4.05
C MET A 256 -19.02 0.79 -3.21
N TYR A 257 -17.89 0.42 -3.82
CA TYR A 257 -16.60 0.36 -3.11
C TYR A 257 -16.04 1.76 -2.83
N ALA A 258 -16.24 2.69 -3.77
CA ALA A 258 -15.86 4.09 -3.62
C ALA A 258 -16.52 4.77 -2.43
N ALA A 259 -17.81 4.51 -2.18
CA ALA A 259 -18.54 5.09 -1.06
C ALA A 259 -17.91 4.73 0.30
N ILE A 260 -17.41 3.50 0.44
CA ILE A 260 -16.72 3.05 1.66
C ILE A 260 -15.39 3.79 1.82
N ALA A 261 -14.60 3.91 0.75
CA ALA A 261 -13.31 4.60 0.78
C ALA A 261 -13.48 6.09 1.11
N VAL A 262 -14.45 6.76 0.49
CA VAL A 262 -14.78 8.16 0.77
C VAL A 262 -15.23 8.34 2.22
N GLN A 263 -16.11 7.47 2.73
CA GLN A 263 -16.56 7.56 4.13
C GLN A 263 -15.40 7.47 5.12
N ASN A 264 -14.46 6.56 4.86
CA ASN A 264 -13.29 6.37 5.71
C ASN A 264 -12.37 7.60 5.68
N ALA A 265 -12.13 8.17 4.49
CA ALA A 265 -11.33 9.38 4.35
C ALA A 265 -11.96 10.58 5.08
N VAL A 266 -13.27 10.78 4.95
CA VAL A 266 -14.01 11.84 5.67
C VAL A 266 -13.93 11.64 7.18
N ASN A 267 -14.15 10.41 7.67
CA ASN A 267 -14.07 10.12 9.10
C ASN A 267 -12.67 10.39 9.66
N LEU A 268 -11.63 10.02 8.92
CA LEU A 268 -10.26 10.26 9.32
C LEU A 268 -9.92 11.75 9.36
N ALA A 269 -10.35 12.52 8.35
CA ALA A 269 -10.16 13.96 8.32
C ALA A 269 -10.82 14.65 9.53
N ASN A 270 -12.04 14.25 9.87
CA ASN A 270 -12.75 14.76 11.05
C ASN A 270 -12.03 14.44 12.36
N LEU A 271 -11.55 13.20 12.52
CA LEU A 271 -10.78 12.79 13.70
C LEU A 271 -9.49 13.61 13.86
N LYS A 272 -8.79 13.88 12.75
CA LYS A 272 -7.57 14.70 12.75
C LYS A 272 -7.86 16.13 13.17
N ASN A 273 -8.90 16.75 12.60
CA ASN A 273 -9.30 18.12 12.95
C ASN A 273 -9.68 18.24 14.43
N ALA A 274 -10.45 17.29 14.96
CA ALA A 274 -10.82 17.26 16.37
C ALA A 274 -9.60 17.12 17.30
N ALA A 275 -8.62 16.28 16.94
CA ALA A 275 -7.39 16.14 17.71
C ALA A 275 -6.53 17.42 17.71
N GLU A 276 -6.46 18.13 16.57
CA GLU A 276 -5.75 19.41 16.46
C GLU A 276 -6.43 20.52 17.28
N GLU A 277 -7.76 20.57 17.34
CA GLU A 277 -8.49 21.52 18.18
C GLU A 277 -8.23 21.31 19.67
N VAL A 278 -8.22 20.05 20.13
CA VAL A 278 -7.91 19.72 21.52
C VAL A 278 -6.48 20.13 21.89
N LEU A 279 -5.51 19.87 21.00
CA LEU A 279 -4.12 20.30 21.20
C LEU A 279 -3.97 21.82 21.24
N LYS A 280 -4.71 22.56 20.40
CA LYS A 280 -4.73 24.03 20.44
C LYS A 280 -5.33 24.56 21.74
N HIS A 281 -6.43 23.99 22.22
CA HIS A 281 -7.02 24.39 23.50
C HIS A 281 -6.09 24.08 24.68
N ALA A 282 -5.41 22.93 24.67
CA ALA A 282 -4.42 22.57 25.70
C ALA A 282 -3.21 23.52 25.71
N ALA A 283 -2.78 24.03 24.55
CA ALA A 283 -1.68 24.98 24.42
C ALA A 283 -2.04 26.43 24.81
N ILE A 284 -3.33 26.78 24.91
CA ILE A 284 -3.80 28.11 25.33
C ILE A 284 -4.03 28.17 26.86
N VAL A 285 -4.20 27.02 27.51
CA VAL A 285 -4.52 26.89 28.93
C VAL A 285 -3.28 26.54 29.79
N GLY A 286 -2.11 26.29 29.17
CA GLY A 286 -0.83 26.06 29.82
C GLY A 286 0.14 27.23 29.66
#